data_AF-A0A646IJF3-F1
#
_entry.id   AF-A0A646IJF3-F1
#
_cell.length_a   1.000
_cell.length_b   1.000
_cell.length_c   1.000
_cell.angle_alpha   90.00
_cell.angle_beta   90.00
_cell.angle_gamma   90.00
#
_symmetry.space_group_name_H-M   'P 1'
#
loop_
_entity.id
_entity.type
_entity.pdbx_description
1 polymer ?
#
loop_
_entity_poly.entity_id
_entity_poly.type
_entity_poly.pdbx_seq_one_letter_code
_entity_poly.pdbx_strand_id
1 'polypeptide(L)' 'MEIRTLSPRIDLDIRYAGANNFTGARVPGYEAPSCYLLAPVAKALAQVEQDLRGNGFGLRLYDCYRPVRSVQAFMA' A
#
# COMPACT_ATOMS: atom_id res chain seq x y z
N MET A 1 -6.37 -1.64 -9.26
CA MET A 1 -6.11 -3.08 -9.10
C MET A 1 -5.23 -3.32 -7.89
N GLU A 2 -5.29 -4.51 -7.29
CA GLU A 2 -4.49 -4.85 -6.10
C GLU A 2 -3.07 -5.28 -6.53
N ILE A 3 -2.01 -4.83 -5.85
CA ILE A 3 -0.61 -5.01 -6.29
C ILE A 3 -0.11 -6.46 -6.26
N ARG A 4 -0.55 -7.28 -5.29
CA ARG A 4 -0.16 -8.69 -5.19
C ARG A 4 -0.68 -9.53 -6.34
N THR A 5 -1.65 -9.04 -7.12
CA THR A 5 -2.00 -9.66 -8.41
C THR A 5 -0.86 -9.65 -9.43
N LEU A 6 0.03 -8.65 -9.37
CA LEU A 6 1.22 -8.53 -10.24
C LEU A 6 2.52 -8.88 -9.54
N SER A 7 2.62 -8.63 -8.23
CA SER A 7 3.79 -8.98 -7.42
C SER A 7 3.38 -9.66 -6.11
N PRO A 8 3.12 -10.99 -6.13
CA PRO A 8 2.56 -11.70 -4.97
C PRO A 8 3.42 -11.66 -3.71
N ARG A 9 4.73 -11.47 -3.86
CA ARG A 9 5.71 -11.47 -2.76
C ARG A 9 6.01 -10.08 -2.21
N ILE A 10 5.43 -9.01 -2.78
CA ILE A 10 5.67 -7.65 -2.30
C ILE A 10 5.19 -7.50 -0.85
N ASP A 11 6.03 -6.88 -0.03
CA ASP A 11 5.73 -6.72 1.39
C ASP A 11 4.75 -5.57 1.59
N LEU A 12 3.69 -5.84 2.35
CA LEU A 12 2.61 -4.88 2.61
C LEU A 12 2.53 -4.64 4.11
N ASP A 13 2.75 -3.41 4.50
CA ASP A 13 2.61 -2.94 5.87
C ASP A 13 1.67 -1.72 5.87
N ILE A 14 0.42 -1.96 5.45
CA ILE A 14 -0.59 -0.92 5.19
C ILE A 14 -1.00 -0.26 6.50
N ARG A 15 -0.27 0.79 6.90
CA ARG A 15 -0.31 1.36 8.26
C ARG A 15 -1.68 1.87 8.66
N TYR A 16 -2.41 2.43 7.71
CA TYR A 16 -3.74 2.99 7.94
C TYR A 16 -4.85 1.93 8.09
N ALA A 17 -4.57 0.65 7.79
CA ALA A 17 -5.49 -0.45 8.03
C ALA A 17 -5.48 -0.96 9.50
N GLY A 18 -4.51 -0.52 10.32
CA GLY A 18 -4.38 -0.90 11.73
C GLY A 18 -4.09 0.31 12.63
N ALA A 19 -3.73 0.06 13.89
CA ALA A 19 -3.44 1.11 14.87
C ALA A 19 -2.00 1.66 14.79
N ASN A 20 -1.10 1.02 14.03
CA ASN A 20 0.31 1.39 13.91
C ASN A 20 0.53 2.56 12.92
N ASN A 21 -0.14 3.67 13.18
CA ASN A 21 -0.02 4.92 12.44
C ASN A 21 -0.25 6.11 13.39
N PHE A 22 -0.05 7.33 12.92
CA PHE A 22 -0.11 8.53 13.77
C PHE A 22 -1.48 8.81 14.40
N THR A 23 -2.56 8.25 13.86
CA THR A 23 -3.91 8.38 14.45
C THR A 23 -4.14 7.42 15.62
N GLY A 24 -3.26 6.44 15.82
CA GLY A 24 -3.42 5.40 16.84
C GLY A 24 -4.58 4.42 16.60
N ALA A 25 -5.30 4.55 15.48
CA ALA A 25 -6.46 3.74 15.15
C ALA A 25 -6.50 3.43 13.65
N ARG A 26 -7.37 2.49 13.26
CA ARG A 26 -7.66 2.22 11.85
C ARG A 26 -8.31 3.46 11.22
N VAL A 27 -7.77 3.92 10.10
CA VAL A 27 -8.24 5.13 9.43
C VAL A 27 -9.53 4.86 8.64
N PRO A 28 -10.55 5.74 8.69
CA PRO A 28 -11.78 5.58 7.93
C PRO A 28 -11.51 5.33 6.44
N GLY A 29 -12.11 4.29 5.86
CA GLY A 29 -11.97 3.92 4.45
C GLY A 29 -10.93 2.85 4.15
N TYR A 30 -10.01 2.53 5.06
CA TYR A 30 -9.11 1.38 4.90
C TYR A 30 -9.82 0.11 5.37
N GLU A 31 -10.42 -0.67 4.47
CA GLU A 31 -11.20 -1.87 4.83
C GLU A 31 -10.41 -3.18 4.92
N ALA A 32 -9.24 -3.20 4.31
CA ALA A 32 -8.31 -4.32 4.36
C ALA A 32 -6.88 -3.79 4.31
N PRO A 33 -5.88 -4.56 4.81
CA PRO A 33 -4.47 -4.26 4.65
C PRO A 33 -3.99 -4.59 3.22
N SER A 34 -4.65 -4.01 2.22
CA SER A 34 -4.41 -4.25 0.80
C SER A 34 -3.95 -2.98 0.09
N CYS A 35 -3.13 -3.13 -0.93
CA CYS A 35 -2.61 -2.00 -1.72
C CYS A 35 -3.27 -1.96 -3.10
N TYR A 36 -4.19 -1.01 -3.28
CA TYR A 36 -4.83 -0.76 -4.58
C TYR A 36 -4.16 0.42 -5.28
N LEU A 37 -3.90 0.26 -6.57
CA LEU A 37 -3.22 1.25 -7.41
C LEU A 37 -3.89 1.38 -8.78
N LEU A 38 -3.64 2.50 -9.45
CA LEU A 38 -3.88 2.61 -10.89
C LEU A 38 -3.03 1.56 -11.62
N ALA A 39 -3.61 0.93 -12.66
CA ALA A 39 -2.94 -0.11 -13.42
C ALA A 39 -1.52 0.25 -13.91
N PRO A 40 -1.24 1.44 -14.49
CA PRO A 40 0.11 1.79 -14.89
C PRO A 40 1.09 1.86 -13.71
N VAL A 41 0.65 2.35 -12.54
CA VAL A 41 1.48 2.45 -11.33
C VAL A 41 1.78 1.06 -10.77
N ALA A 42 0.78 0.18 -10.71
CA ALA A 42 0.95 -1.19 -10.24
C ALA A 42 1.96 -1.98 -11.11
N LYS A 43 1.90 -1.80 -12.44
CA LYS A 43 2.87 -2.40 -13.38
C LYS A 43 4.28 -1.88 -13.16
N ALA A 44 4.45 -0.56 -13.02
CA ALA A 44 5.76 0.05 -12.78
C ALA A 44 6.38 -0.42 -11.45
N LEU A 45 5.59 -0.46 -10.37
CA LEU A 45 6.06 -0.96 -9.08
C LEU A 45 6.40 -2.44 -9.10
N ALA A 46 5.65 -3.27 -9.83
CA ALA A 46 5.96 -4.68 -9.98
C ALA A 46 7.32 -4.89 -10.68
N GLN A 47 7.65 -4.07 -11.69
CA GLN A 47 8.95 -4.09 -12.34
C GLN A 47 10.08 -3.73 -11.36
N VAL A 48 9.92 -2.64 -10.60
CA VAL A 48 10.91 -2.23 -9.60
C VAL A 48 11.11 -3.30 -8.53
N GLU A 49 10.04 -3.92 -8.03
CA GLU A 49 10.13 -5.03 -7.09
C GLU A 49 10.89 -6.22 -7.68
N GLN A 50 10.65 -6.57 -8.95
CA GLN A 50 11.39 -7.64 -9.62
C GLN A 50 12.89 -7.33 -9.71
N ASP A 51 13.25 -6.11 -10.09
CA ASP A 51 14.64 -5.68 -10.24
C ASP A 51 15.36 -5.66 -8.87
N LEU A 52 14.69 -5.19 -7.81
CA LEU A 52 15.23 -5.18 -6.46
C LEU A 52 15.47 -6.59 -5.92
N ARG A 53 14.57 -7.53 -6.21
CA ARG A 53 14.71 -8.94 -5.80
C ARG A 53 15.95 -9.59 -6.39
N GLY A 54 16.30 -9.24 -7.63
CA GLY A 54 17.55 -9.68 -8.26
C GLY A 54 18.81 -9.23 -7.50
N ASN A 55 18.69 -8.15 -6.72
CA ASN A 55 19.78 -7.57 -5.91
C ASN A 55 19.68 -7.94 -4.41
N GLY A 56 18.77 -8.84 -4.03
CA GLY A 56 18.56 -9.21 -2.62
C GLY A 56 17.75 -8.21 -1.80
N PHE A 57 17.12 -7.23 -2.44
CA PHE A 57 16.25 -6.24 -1.80
C PHE A 57 14.76 -6.50 -2.12
N GLY A 58 13.87 -5.76 -1.46
CA GLY A 58 12.44 -5.77 -1.74
C GLY A 58 11.77 -4.50 -1.25
N LEU A 59 10.66 -4.14 -1.88
CA LEU A 59 9.80 -3.04 -1.48
C LEU A 59 8.92 -3.44 -0.30
N ARG A 60 8.78 -2.51 0.64
CA ARG A 60 7.72 -2.51 1.64
C ARG A 60 6.79 -1.33 1.37
N LEU A 61 5.53 -1.61 1.07
CA LEU A 61 4.52 -0.59 0.81
C LEU A 61 3.74 -0.28 2.09
N TYR A 62 3.69 0.99 2.46
CA TYR A 62 2.99 1.46 3.65
C TYR A 62 1.60 2.05 3.36
N ASP A 63 1.41 2.57 2.15
CA ASP A 63 0.15 3.13 1.68
C ASP A 63 0.09 3.16 0.15
N CYS A 64 -1.12 3.11 -0.41
CA CYS A 64 -1.39 3.11 -1.85
C CYS A 64 -2.59 4.02 -2.15
N TYR A 65 -3.67 3.50 -2.75
CA TYR A 65 -4.92 4.27 -2.87
C TYR A 65 -5.43 4.67 -1.47
N ARG A 66 -5.57 5.97 -1.28
CA ARG A 66 -6.12 6.58 -0.08
C ARG A 66 -7.52 7.15 -0.36
N PRO A 67 -8.58 6.59 0.24
CA PRO A 67 -9.93 7.14 0.11
C PRO A 67 -10.03 8.60 0.58
N VAL A 68 -10.89 9.38 -0.07
CA VAL A 68 -11.13 10.80 0.31
C VAL A 68 -11.55 10.94 1.77
N ARG A 69 -12.40 10.02 2.28
CA ARG A 69 -12.81 10.01 3.69
C ARG A 69 -11.64 9.81 4.67
N SER A 70 -10.57 9.13 4.25
CA SER A 70 -9.34 8.99 5.04
C SER A 70 -8.60 10.32 5.12
N VAL A 71 -8.54 11.05 4.00
CA VAL A 71 -7.92 12.38 3.93
C VAL A 71 -8.68 13.37 4.83
N GLN A 72 -10.00 13.36 4.77
CA GLN A 72 -10.84 14.20 5.63
C GLN A 72 -10.63 13.91 7.12
N ALA A 73 -10.48 12.63 7.51
CA ALA A 73 -10.21 12.25 8.88
C ALA A 73 -8.84 12.73 9.41
N PHE A 74 -7.90 13.08 8.53
CA PHE A 74 -6.61 13.64 8.92
C PHE A 74 -6.62 15.16 9.10
N MET A 75 -7.67 15.84 8.65
CA MET A 75 -7.78 17.31 8.69
C MET A 75 -8.69 17.82 9.80
N ALA A 76 -9.42 16.92 10.47
CA ALA A 76 -10.29 17.20 11.60
C ALA A 76 -9.49 17.22 12.91
#